data_AF-A0A7S0BX42-F1
#
_entry.id   AF-A0A7S0BX42-F1
#
_cell.length_a   1.000
_cell.length_b   1.000
_cell.length_c   1.000
_cell.angle_alpha   90.00
_cell.angle_beta   90.00
_cell.angle_gamma   90.00
#
_symmetry.space_group_name_H-M   'P 1'
#
loop_
_entity.id
_entity.type
_entity.pdbx_description
1 polymer ?
#
loop_
_entity_poly.entity_id
_entity_poly.type
_entity_poly.pdbx_seq_one_letter_code
_entity_poly.pdbx_strand_id
1 'polypeptide(L)'
;MNSHPIIPGLVKEAYVAGSRHSVPSPDLTRSDVDGTSADFEWEAIGSDVYKVVAKGSVVIIGWSGDGRPRFDSESFHATCSCPDGARQRVESINSGKVYVCKHAKAALDSVLDSAAANEIESQRKARTAEATVVKNYHVAYQETQRKEQDTKFPGERERIDYGLSKRSADEIMTLLKESVMTVDGLEALAKLFPKETMPAKTTTRCGRCKKEYDHNIPSDQICRIQHPCEKVETEWNGSKKSWDHCRNCDKTFNLNGFHSWGKRGRNDPFDEGEYCYEDQHVPEVGYDAENDPTIQMLDESDY
;
A
#
# COMPACT_ATOMS: atom_id res chain seq x y z
N MET A 1 -18.93 -53.90 -9.21
CA MET A 1 -18.41 -52.66 -9.82
C MET A 1 -17.16 -52.29 -9.04
N ASN A 2 -15.98 -52.42 -9.64
CA ASN A 2 -14.73 -52.06 -8.98
C ASN A 2 -14.75 -50.55 -8.76
N SER A 3 -14.81 -50.12 -7.50
CA SER A 3 -14.59 -48.73 -7.13
C SER A 3 -13.18 -48.37 -7.55
N HIS A 4 -13.05 -47.57 -8.61
CA HIS A 4 -11.76 -47.01 -8.98
C HIS A 4 -11.20 -46.24 -7.76
N PRO A 5 -9.94 -46.45 -7.38
CA PRO A 5 -9.30 -45.73 -6.29
C PRO A 5 -9.37 -44.23 -6.53
N ILE A 6 -9.90 -43.50 -5.55
CA ILE A 6 -10.00 -42.04 -5.53
C ILE A 6 -8.79 -41.51 -4.76
N ILE A 7 -8.17 -40.43 -5.24
CA ILE A 7 -7.16 -39.69 -4.46
C ILE A 7 -7.90 -38.63 -3.66
N PRO A 8 -8.04 -38.77 -2.32
CA PRO A 8 -8.76 -37.78 -1.52
C PRO A 8 -8.12 -36.39 -1.70
N GLY A 9 -8.93 -35.34 -1.86
CA GLY A 9 -8.44 -33.96 -2.00
C GLY A 9 -7.79 -33.60 -3.34
N LEU A 10 -7.62 -34.53 -4.29
CA LEU A 10 -7.13 -34.21 -5.63
C LEU A 10 -8.21 -33.52 -6.46
N VAL A 11 -7.91 -32.29 -6.89
CA VAL A 11 -8.80 -31.45 -7.72
C VAL A 11 -8.06 -30.97 -8.97
N LYS A 12 -8.80 -30.66 -10.05
CA LYS A 12 -8.22 -30.27 -11.35
C LYS A 12 -7.34 -29.02 -11.26
N GLU A 13 -7.58 -28.17 -10.26
CA GLU A 13 -6.86 -26.93 -10.01
C GLU A 13 -5.41 -27.16 -9.56
N ALA A 14 -5.08 -28.37 -9.08
CA ALA A 14 -3.76 -28.75 -8.60
C ALA A 14 -2.74 -28.98 -9.73
N TYR A 15 -3.19 -29.16 -10.98
CA TYR A 15 -2.29 -29.47 -12.10
C TYR A 15 -2.68 -28.82 -13.44
N VAL A 16 -1.71 -28.65 -14.32
CA VAL A 16 -1.88 -28.07 -15.67
C VAL A 16 -1.18 -28.93 -16.72
N ALA A 17 -1.85 -29.17 -17.85
CA ALA A 17 -1.24 -29.88 -18.98
C ALA A 17 -0.22 -29.00 -19.72
N GLY A 18 0.95 -29.57 -20.04
CA GLY A 18 1.94 -28.91 -20.90
C GLY A 18 1.60 -28.89 -22.41
N SER A 19 0.46 -29.44 -22.84
CA SER A 19 0.05 -29.52 -24.26
C SER A 19 -1.48 -29.53 -24.42
N ARG A 20 -1.98 -29.05 -25.58
CA ARG A 20 -3.43 -28.83 -25.87
C ARG A 20 -4.18 -30.02 -26.49
N HIS A 21 -3.53 -31.16 -26.75
CA HIS A 21 -4.18 -32.32 -27.41
C HIS A 21 -4.79 -33.32 -26.41
N SER A 22 -5.95 -33.89 -26.74
CA SER A 22 -6.61 -34.93 -25.95
C SER A 22 -5.98 -36.31 -26.18
N VAL A 23 -5.90 -37.13 -25.12
CA VAL A 23 -5.46 -38.54 -25.19
C VAL A 23 -6.43 -39.37 -24.35
N PRO A 24 -6.76 -40.61 -24.75
CA PRO A 24 -7.54 -41.54 -23.91
C PRO A 24 -6.93 -41.73 -22.52
N SER A 25 -7.80 -41.93 -21.52
CA SER A 25 -7.43 -42.12 -20.12
C SER A 25 -6.71 -43.45 -19.91
N PRO A 26 -5.56 -43.47 -19.19
CA PRO A 26 -4.88 -44.70 -18.78
C PRO A 26 -5.71 -45.53 -17.80
N ASP A 27 -5.48 -46.84 -17.79
CA ASP A 27 -6.03 -47.73 -16.78
C ASP A 27 -5.16 -47.68 -15.51
N LEU A 28 -5.80 -47.60 -14.34
CA LEU A 28 -5.09 -47.64 -13.07
C LEU A 28 -4.65 -49.07 -12.76
N THR A 29 -3.37 -49.27 -12.48
CA THR A 29 -2.80 -50.61 -12.21
C THR A 29 -2.40 -50.83 -10.76
N ARG A 30 -2.11 -49.77 -9.99
CA ARG A 30 -1.87 -49.85 -8.55
C ARG A 30 -2.34 -48.60 -7.81
N SER A 31 -2.99 -48.81 -6.68
CA SER A 31 -3.23 -47.77 -5.68
C SER A 31 -2.95 -48.35 -4.31
N ASP A 32 -2.07 -47.70 -3.57
CA ASP A 32 -1.68 -48.08 -2.21
C ASP A 32 -1.80 -46.82 -1.34
N VAL A 33 -2.60 -46.90 -0.28
CA VAL A 33 -2.83 -45.80 0.66
C VAL A 33 -2.59 -46.35 2.05
N ASP A 34 -1.42 -46.08 2.61
CA ASP A 34 -0.97 -46.67 3.88
C ASP A 34 -1.18 -45.74 5.09
N GLY A 35 -1.86 -44.61 4.88
CA GLY A 35 -2.17 -43.63 5.92
C GLY A 35 -1.06 -42.61 6.19
N THR A 36 0.14 -42.82 5.63
CA THR A 36 1.29 -41.89 5.68
C THR A 36 1.65 -41.35 4.30
N SER A 37 1.45 -42.16 3.27
CA SER A 37 1.66 -41.83 1.87
C SER A 37 0.54 -42.41 1.03
N ALA A 38 0.30 -41.78 -0.12
CA ALA A 38 -0.57 -42.32 -1.13
C ALA A 38 0.25 -42.50 -2.42
N ASP A 39 0.52 -43.76 -2.76
CA ASP A 39 1.29 -44.18 -3.93
C ASP A 39 0.35 -44.71 -5.00
N PHE A 40 0.51 -44.16 -6.21
CA PHE A 40 -0.35 -44.50 -7.34
C PHE A 40 0.51 -44.82 -8.55
N GLU A 41 0.18 -45.92 -9.22
CA GLU A 41 0.76 -46.30 -10.50
C GLU A 41 -0.37 -46.49 -11.51
N TRP A 42 -0.29 -45.74 -12.60
CA TRP A 42 -1.16 -45.88 -13.76
C TRP A 42 -0.38 -46.47 -14.90
N GLU A 43 -1.04 -47.32 -15.69
CA GLU A 43 -0.47 -47.90 -16.89
C GLU A 43 -1.40 -47.64 -18.08
N ALA A 44 -0.87 -47.02 -19.12
CA ALA A 44 -1.52 -46.97 -20.43
C ALA A 44 -0.66 -47.69 -21.45
N ILE A 45 -1.25 -48.59 -22.21
CA ILE A 45 -0.65 -49.04 -23.48
C ILE A 45 -0.88 -47.91 -24.48
N GLY A 46 0.18 -47.17 -24.81
CA GLY A 46 0.09 -46.00 -25.70
C GLY A 46 -0.10 -46.37 -27.17
N SER A 47 0.41 -47.53 -27.57
CA SER A 47 0.16 -48.31 -28.79
C SER A 47 0.90 -49.65 -28.67
N ASP A 48 0.86 -50.53 -29.68
CA ASP A 48 1.53 -51.85 -29.74
C ASP A 48 3.07 -51.82 -29.51
N VAL A 49 3.66 -50.64 -29.31
CA VAL A 49 5.12 -50.40 -29.29
C VAL A 49 5.62 -49.79 -27.97
N TYR A 50 4.76 -49.22 -27.10
CA TYR A 50 5.23 -48.67 -25.82
C TYR A 50 4.16 -48.64 -24.71
N LYS A 51 4.65 -48.84 -23.48
CA LYS A 51 3.89 -48.77 -22.23
C LYS A 51 4.21 -47.46 -21.52
N VAL A 52 3.17 -46.70 -21.19
CA VAL A 52 3.25 -45.45 -20.42
C VAL A 52 2.91 -45.76 -18.97
N VAL A 53 3.85 -45.49 -18.07
CA VAL A 53 3.64 -45.62 -16.62
C VAL A 53 3.64 -44.21 -16.04
N ALA A 54 2.56 -43.83 -15.37
CA ALA A 54 2.52 -42.64 -14.54
C ALA A 54 2.61 -43.03 -13.07
N LYS A 55 3.40 -42.30 -12.28
CA LYS A 55 3.54 -42.54 -10.84
C LYS A 55 3.26 -41.27 -10.06
N GLY A 56 2.44 -41.39 -9.03
CA GLY A 56 2.03 -40.33 -8.12
C GLY A 56 2.44 -40.69 -6.70
N SER A 57 3.12 -39.80 -5.99
CA SER A 57 3.32 -39.92 -4.54
C SER A 57 2.94 -38.61 -3.87
N VAL A 58 2.28 -38.67 -2.71
CA VAL A 58 2.01 -37.51 -1.87
C VAL A 58 2.06 -37.91 -0.40
N VAL A 59 2.70 -37.09 0.43
CA VAL A 59 2.81 -37.30 1.88
C VAL A 59 1.62 -36.69 2.59
N ILE A 60 1.01 -37.46 3.48
CA ILE A 60 -0.09 -37.00 4.33
C ILE A 60 0.51 -36.39 5.60
N ILE A 61 0.38 -35.08 5.77
CA ILE A 61 0.91 -34.32 6.92
C ILE A 61 -0.07 -34.23 8.10
N GLY A 62 -1.28 -34.74 7.94
CA GLY A 62 -2.26 -34.83 9.01
C GLY A 62 -3.67 -35.05 8.49
N TRP A 63 -4.64 -35.01 9.40
CA TRP A 63 -6.05 -35.13 9.09
C TRP A 63 -6.77 -33.88 9.59
N SER A 64 -7.61 -33.27 8.76
CA SER A 64 -8.49 -32.18 9.18
C SER A 64 -9.62 -32.73 10.07
N GLY A 65 -10.23 -31.84 10.87
CA GLY A 65 -11.26 -32.20 11.85
C GLY A 65 -12.53 -32.82 11.26
N ASP A 66 -12.69 -32.78 9.94
CA ASP A 66 -13.75 -33.42 9.14
C ASP A 66 -13.33 -34.77 8.53
N GLY A 67 -12.18 -35.33 8.94
CA GLY A 67 -11.72 -36.66 8.52
C GLY A 67 -11.04 -36.71 7.15
N ARG A 68 -10.65 -35.56 6.58
CA ARG A 68 -9.93 -35.50 5.31
C ARG A 68 -8.41 -35.49 5.52
N PRO A 69 -7.62 -36.17 4.68
CA PRO A 69 -6.16 -36.07 4.73
C PRO A 69 -5.70 -34.70 4.23
N ARG A 70 -4.76 -34.09 4.95
CA ARG A 70 -4.02 -32.89 4.55
C ARG A 70 -2.70 -33.32 3.94
N PHE A 71 -2.42 -32.83 2.74
CA PHE A 71 -1.24 -33.21 1.98
C PHE A 71 -0.17 -32.13 2.04
N ASP A 72 1.10 -32.55 2.03
CA ASP A 72 2.19 -31.65 1.71
C ASP A 72 2.20 -31.39 0.21
N SER A 73 1.90 -30.16 -0.20
CA SER A 73 1.91 -29.74 -1.59
C SER A 73 3.29 -29.81 -2.24
N GLU A 74 4.36 -29.75 -1.45
CA GLU A 74 5.75 -29.86 -1.95
C GLU A 74 6.15 -31.33 -2.20
N SER A 75 5.44 -32.28 -1.59
CA SER A 75 5.65 -33.72 -1.75
C SER A 75 4.92 -34.35 -2.94
N PHE A 76 4.04 -33.59 -3.62
CA PHE A 76 3.26 -34.12 -4.73
C PHE A 76 4.13 -34.29 -5.98
N HIS A 77 4.40 -35.53 -6.34
CA HIS A 77 5.20 -35.86 -7.52
C HIS A 77 4.38 -36.68 -8.50
N ALA A 78 4.24 -36.18 -9.73
CA ALA A 78 3.63 -36.91 -10.83
C ALA A 78 4.65 -37.08 -11.96
N THR A 79 5.10 -38.31 -12.19
CA THR A 79 6.03 -38.64 -13.29
C THR A 79 5.31 -39.45 -14.35
N CYS A 80 5.76 -39.36 -15.60
CA CYS A 80 5.23 -40.15 -16.70
C CYS A 80 6.37 -40.59 -17.62
N SER A 81 6.39 -41.88 -17.98
CA SER A 81 7.45 -42.45 -18.82
C SER A 81 7.40 -42.02 -20.29
N CYS A 82 6.42 -41.20 -20.70
CA CYS A 82 6.40 -40.67 -22.07
C CYS A 82 7.55 -39.66 -22.30
N PRO A 83 8.01 -39.47 -23.55
CA PRO A 83 9.08 -38.52 -23.87
C PRO A 83 8.83 -37.09 -23.35
N ASP A 84 7.57 -36.66 -23.32
CA ASP A 84 7.16 -35.37 -22.77
C ASP A 84 7.23 -35.31 -21.23
N GLY A 85 6.99 -36.42 -20.54
CA GLY A 85 7.05 -36.51 -19.08
C GLY A 85 8.49 -36.55 -18.56
N ALA A 86 9.41 -37.18 -19.29
CA ALA A 86 10.84 -37.17 -18.98
C ALA A 86 11.49 -35.78 -19.12
N ARG A 87 10.88 -34.88 -19.90
CA ARG A 87 11.36 -33.51 -20.15
C ARG A 87 10.80 -32.47 -19.20
N GLN A 88 9.74 -32.79 -18.44
CA GLN A 88 9.10 -31.86 -17.51
C GLN A 88 9.64 -32.06 -16.10
N ARG A 89 10.73 -31.35 -15.76
CA ARG A 89 11.09 -31.11 -14.35
C ARG A 89 10.10 -30.09 -13.79
N VAL A 90 9.33 -30.50 -12.79
CA VAL A 90 8.20 -29.72 -12.28
C VAL A 90 8.63 -28.87 -11.10
N GLU A 91 8.93 -27.60 -11.34
CA GLU A 91 8.86 -26.57 -10.30
C GLU A 91 8.23 -25.31 -10.90
N SER A 92 6.95 -25.07 -10.59
CA SER A 92 6.38 -23.72 -10.72
C SER A 92 6.34 -23.09 -9.34
N ILE A 93 7.48 -22.53 -8.94
CA ILE A 93 7.67 -21.83 -7.66
C ILE A 93 6.66 -20.69 -7.46
N ASN A 94 6.03 -20.19 -8.54
CA ASN A 94 5.18 -18.99 -8.51
C ASN A 94 3.67 -19.24 -8.62
N SER A 95 3.20 -20.46 -8.93
CA SER A 95 1.75 -20.71 -9.15
C SER A 95 1.12 -21.75 -8.22
N GLY A 96 1.93 -22.52 -7.48
CA GLY A 96 1.43 -23.62 -6.64
C GLY A 96 0.78 -24.76 -7.44
N LYS A 97 1.00 -24.84 -8.75
CA LYS A 97 0.41 -25.85 -9.65
C LYS A 97 1.47 -26.78 -10.24
N VAL A 98 1.10 -28.04 -10.37
CA VAL A 98 1.95 -29.12 -10.89
C VAL A 98 1.79 -29.22 -12.41
N TYR A 99 2.86 -29.00 -13.15
CA TYR A 99 2.84 -29.16 -14.60
C TYR A 99 3.02 -30.64 -14.94
N VAL A 100 2.08 -31.20 -15.69
CA VAL A 100 2.09 -32.62 -16.06
C VAL A 100 1.92 -32.80 -17.56
N CYS A 101 2.46 -33.91 -18.08
CA CYS A 101 2.22 -34.28 -19.46
C CYS A 101 0.75 -34.67 -19.66
N LYS A 102 0.28 -34.69 -20.92
CA LYS A 102 -1.11 -35.02 -21.25
C LYS A 102 -1.57 -36.40 -20.75
N HIS A 103 -0.67 -37.39 -20.71
CA HIS A 103 -0.97 -38.74 -20.23
C HIS A 103 -1.14 -38.77 -18.70
N ALA A 104 -0.25 -38.09 -17.98
CA ALA A 104 -0.36 -37.93 -16.53
C ALA A 104 -1.60 -37.12 -16.14
N LYS A 105 -1.96 -36.10 -16.93
CA LYS A 105 -3.22 -35.38 -16.74
C LYS A 105 -4.43 -36.29 -16.87
N ALA A 106 -4.50 -37.11 -17.92
CA ALA A 106 -5.63 -38.02 -18.13
C ALA A 106 -5.72 -39.10 -17.04
N ALA A 107 -4.58 -39.56 -16.52
CA ALA A 107 -4.52 -40.43 -15.35
C ALA A 107 -5.07 -39.75 -14.09
N LEU A 108 -4.62 -38.54 -13.77
CA LEU A 108 -5.07 -37.77 -12.61
C LEU A 108 -6.56 -37.40 -12.71
N ASP A 109 -7.04 -37.04 -13.90
CA ASP A 109 -8.46 -36.75 -14.16
C ASP A 109 -9.37 -37.96 -13.86
N SER A 110 -8.84 -39.20 -13.97
CA SER A 110 -9.62 -40.44 -13.75
C SER A 110 -9.85 -40.80 -12.27
N VAL A 111 -9.09 -40.18 -11.35
CA VAL A 111 -9.09 -40.50 -9.91
C VAL A 111 -9.41 -39.27 -9.04
N LEU A 112 -10.01 -38.25 -9.65
CA LEU A 112 -10.40 -37.00 -8.98
C LEU A 112 -11.34 -37.24 -7.80
N ASP A 113 -11.12 -36.48 -6.72
CA ASP A 113 -12.07 -36.39 -5.63
C ASP A 113 -13.25 -35.48 -6.05
N SER A 114 -14.27 -36.12 -6.62
CA SER A 114 -15.48 -35.43 -7.07
C SER A 114 -16.21 -34.69 -5.94
N ALA A 115 -16.09 -35.12 -4.68
CA ALA A 115 -16.70 -34.44 -3.54
C ALA A 115 -15.95 -33.13 -3.22
N ALA A 116 -14.62 -33.17 -3.18
CA ALA A 116 -13.79 -31.98 -3.01
C ALA A 116 -13.94 -30.98 -4.17
N ALA A 117 -14.00 -31.47 -5.41
CA ALA A 117 -14.20 -30.64 -6.60
C ALA A 117 -15.54 -29.89 -6.58
N ASN A 118 -16.63 -30.58 -6.21
CA ASN A 118 -17.96 -29.97 -6.10
C ASN A 118 -18.03 -28.91 -5.00
N GLU A 119 -17.32 -29.11 -3.88
CA GLU A 119 -17.28 -28.14 -2.79
C GLU A 119 -16.57 -26.84 -3.22
N ILE A 120 -15.41 -26.92 -3.88
CA ILE A 120 -14.70 -25.75 -4.41
C ILE A 120 -15.58 -24.98 -5.41
N GLU A 121 -16.27 -25.71 -6.31
CA GLU A 121 -17.18 -25.08 -7.26
C GLU A 121 -18.36 -24.38 -6.55
N SER A 122 -18.92 -24.98 -5.51
CA SER A 122 -20.00 -24.39 -4.71
C SER A 122 -19.55 -23.12 -3.98
N GLN A 123 -18.36 -23.11 -3.38
CA GLN A 123 -17.79 -21.95 -2.72
C GLN A 123 -17.51 -20.82 -3.72
N ARG A 124 -17.02 -21.16 -4.91
CA ARG A 124 -16.80 -20.18 -5.98
C ARG A 124 -18.11 -19.55 -6.44
N LYS A 125 -19.16 -20.35 -6.63
CA LYS A 125 -20.51 -19.87 -6.97
C LYS A 125 -21.05 -18.95 -5.88
N ALA A 126 -20.91 -19.32 -4.60
CA ALA A 126 -21.33 -18.50 -3.47
C ALA A 126 -20.61 -17.13 -3.43
N ARG A 127 -19.28 -17.11 -3.53
CA ARG A 127 -18.49 -15.86 -3.57
C ARG A 127 -18.87 -14.96 -4.75
N THR A 128 -19.12 -15.55 -5.92
CA THR A 128 -19.50 -14.79 -7.11
C THR A 128 -20.90 -14.19 -6.95
N ALA A 129 -21.83 -14.94 -6.32
CA ALA A 129 -23.16 -14.44 -6.00
C ALA A 129 -23.10 -13.28 -5.01
N GLU A 130 -22.33 -13.39 -3.93
CA GLU A 130 -22.12 -12.31 -2.95
C GLU A 130 -21.53 -11.06 -3.58
N ALA A 131 -20.47 -11.20 -4.39
CA ALA A 131 -19.85 -10.07 -5.10
C ALA A 131 -20.85 -9.37 -6.05
N THR A 132 -21.73 -10.14 -6.68
CA THR A 132 -22.78 -9.60 -7.55
C THR A 132 -23.82 -8.81 -6.75
N VAL A 133 -24.22 -9.30 -5.58
CA VAL A 133 -25.14 -8.59 -4.68
C VAL A 133 -24.54 -7.27 -4.21
N VAL A 134 -23.28 -7.26 -3.77
CA VAL A 134 -22.58 -6.03 -3.34
C VAL A 134 -22.49 -5.02 -4.48
N LYS A 135 -22.13 -5.48 -5.68
CA LYS A 135 -22.06 -4.61 -6.86
C LYS A 135 -23.42 -4.00 -7.20
N ASN A 136 -24.47 -4.80 -7.21
CA ASN A 136 -25.83 -4.33 -7.52
C ASN A 136 -26.33 -3.35 -6.46
N TYR A 137 -26.05 -3.61 -5.18
CA TYR A 137 -26.35 -2.68 -4.10
C TYR A 137 -25.63 -1.34 -4.27
N HIS A 138 -24.34 -1.37 -4.62
CA HIS A 138 -23.56 -0.15 -4.84
C HIS A 138 -24.10 0.68 -6.02
N VAL A 139 -24.47 0.03 -7.13
CA VAL A 139 -25.09 0.71 -8.28
C VAL A 139 -26.43 1.34 -7.88
N ALA A 140 -27.30 0.60 -7.18
CA ALA A 140 -28.57 1.12 -6.71
C ALA A 140 -28.39 2.31 -5.76
N TYR A 141 -27.44 2.23 -4.84
CA TYR A 141 -27.09 3.34 -3.95
C TYR A 141 -26.64 4.58 -4.73
N GLN A 142 -25.74 4.42 -5.70
CA GLN A 142 -25.30 5.55 -6.53
C GLN A 142 -26.45 6.18 -7.33
N GLU A 143 -27.38 5.38 -7.86
CA GLU A 143 -28.57 5.89 -8.54
C GLU A 143 -29.49 6.69 -7.60
N THR A 144 -29.69 6.22 -6.37
CA THR A 144 -30.47 6.98 -5.37
C THR A 144 -29.81 8.30 -5.03
N GLN A 145 -28.49 8.31 -4.83
CA GLN A 145 -27.73 9.54 -4.57
C GLN A 145 -27.79 10.51 -5.74
N ARG A 146 -27.73 10.03 -6.99
CA ARG A 146 -27.93 10.87 -8.18
C ARG A 146 -29.30 11.53 -8.20
N LYS A 147 -30.36 10.77 -7.93
CA LYS A 147 -31.73 11.32 -7.85
C LYS A 147 -31.87 12.38 -6.75
N GLU A 148 -31.26 12.14 -5.59
CA GLU A 148 -31.24 13.12 -4.50
C GLU A 148 -30.47 14.39 -4.87
N GLN A 149 -29.33 14.27 -5.55
CA GLN A 149 -28.57 15.40 -6.08
C GLN A 149 -29.39 16.22 -7.07
N ASP A 150 -30.04 15.56 -8.04
CA ASP A 150 -30.86 16.24 -9.05
C ASP A 150 -32.11 16.88 -8.44
N THR A 151 -32.61 16.36 -7.31
CA THR A 151 -33.72 16.97 -6.55
C THR A 151 -33.26 18.19 -5.76
N LYS A 152 -32.12 18.11 -5.07
CA LYS A 152 -31.59 19.21 -4.24
C LYS A 152 -30.94 20.31 -5.06
N PHE A 153 -30.30 19.96 -6.17
CA PHE A 153 -29.53 20.83 -7.04
C PHE A 153 -29.84 20.53 -8.52
N PRO A 154 -31.03 20.92 -9.00
CA PRO A 154 -31.47 20.60 -10.36
C PRO A 154 -30.49 21.11 -11.43
N GLY A 155 -29.99 20.20 -12.27
CA GLY A 155 -29.09 20.53 -13.39
C GLY A 155 -27.64 20.87 -13.01
N GLU A 156 -27.33 21.01 -11.72
CA GLU A 156 -25.98 21.39 -11.27
C GLU A 156 -24.95 20.29 -11.58
N ARG A 157 -25.35 19.03 -11.48
CA ARG A 157 -24.48 17.90 -11.82
C ARG A 157 -24.08 17.94 -13.29
N GLU A 158 -25.03 18.13 -14.20
CA GLU A 158 -24.77 18.22 -15.64
C GLU A 158 -23.90 19.44 -15.96
N ARG A 159 -24.16 20.58 -15.30
CA ARG A 159 -23.37 21.81 -15.44
C ARG A 159 -21.92 21.60 -15.01
N ILE A 160 -21.69 20.92 -13.88
CA ILE A 160 -20.36 20.59 -13.36
C ILE A 160 -19.66 19.59 -14.28
N ASP A 161 -20.31 18.48 -14.65
CA ASP A 161 -19.75 17.46 -15.54
C ASP A 161 -19.36 18.06 -16.90
N TYR A 162 -20.21 18.94 -17.46
CA TYR A 162 -19.89 19.69 -18.66
C TYR A 162 -18.67 20.59 -18.45
N GLY A 163 -18.64 21.37 -17.36
CA GLY A 163 -17.52 22.25 -17.03
C GLY A 163 -16.19 21.50 -16.90
N LEU A 164 -16.20 20.33 -16.24
CA LEU A 164 -15.03 19.45 -16.12
C LEU A 164 -14.59 18.89 -17.47
N SER A 165 -15.53 18.56 -18.36
CA SER A 165 -15.22 18.05 -19.71
C SER A 165 -14.65 19.09 -20.67
N LYS A 166 -14.88 20.38 -20.40
CA LYS A 166 -14.48 21.50 -21.27
C LYS A 166 -13.21 22.21 -20.83
N ARG A 167 -12.70 21.91 -19.64
CA ARG A 167 -11.47 22.49 -19.11
C ARG A 167 -10.36 21.45 -19.15
N SER A 168 -9.13 21.92 -19.35
CA SER A 168 -7.95 21.08 -19.20
C SER A 168 -7.70 20.74 -17.73
N ALA A 169 -6.95 19.67 -17.49
CA ALA A 169 -6.56 19.28 -16.14
C ALA A 169 -5.80 20.41 -15.41
N ASP A 170 -4.92 21.14 -16.12
CA ASP A 170 -4.13 22.24 -15.56
C ASP A 170 -5.01 23.42 -15.12
N GLU A 171 -6.03 23.77 -15.92
CA GLU A 171 -6.99 24.81 -15.56
C GLU A 171 -7.83 24.42 -14.34
N ILE A 172 -8.26 23.16 -14.26
CA ILE A 172 -9.00 22.65 -13.09
C ILE A 172 -8.11 22.71 -11.85
N MET A 173 -6.86 22.26 -11.96
CA MET A 173 -5.91 22.31 -10.84
C MET A 173 -5.62 23.74 -10.39
N THR A 174 -5.57 24.70 -11.31
CA THR A 174 -5.39 26.11 -10.97
C THR A 174 -6.58 26.64 -10.17
N LEU A 175 -7.82 26.37 -10.61
CA LEU A 175 -9.03 26.76 -9.89
C LEU A 175 -9.11 26.12 -8.48
N LEU A 176 -8.69 24.87 -8.34
CA LEU A 176 -8.63 24.21 -7.04
C LEU A 176 -7.61 24.88 -6.11
N LYS A 177 -6.42 25.23 -6.62
CA LYS A 177 -5.41 25.97 -5.85
C LYS A 177 -5.89 27.35 -5.43
N GLU A 178 -6.60 28.06 -6.29
CA GLU A 178 -7.22 29.35 -5.94
C GLU A 178 -8.29 29.18 -4.85
N SER A 179 -9.07 28.10 -4.92
CA SER A 179 -10.12 27.81 -3.92
C SER A 179 -9.54 27.55 -2.52
N VAL A 180 -8.36 26.94 -2.42
CA VAL A 180 -7.62 26.74 -1.14
C VAL A 180 -7.32 28.06 -0.43
N MET A 181 -7.24 29.18 -1.16
CA MET A 181 -6.96 30.49 -0.58
C MET A 181 -8.16 31.11 0.16
N THR A 182 -9.32 30.46 0.13
CA THR A 182 -10.55 30.89 0.82
C THR A 182 -10.95 29.91 1.91
N VAL A 183 -11.61 30.39 2.97
CA VAL A 183 -12.06 29.53 4.08
C VAL A 183 -13.04 28.46 3.58
N ASP A 184 -14.07 28.87 2.83
CA ASP A 184 -15.10 27.95 2.32
C ASP A 184 -14.52 26.92 1.34
N GLY A 185 -13.60 27.34 0.46
CA GLY A 185 -12.95 26.45 -0.49
C GLY A 185 -12.01 25.46 0.19
N LEU A 186 -11.26 25.88 1.20
CA LEU A 186 -10.43 24.98 2.01
C LEU A 186 -11.29 23.97 2.78
N GLU A 187 -12.42 24.38 3.35
CA GLU A 187 -13.33 23.47 4.06
C GLU A 187 -13.92 22.42 3.11
N ALA A 188 -14.33 22.84 1.91
CA ALA A 188 -14.82 21.92 0.88
C ALA A 188 -13.75 20.92 0.44
N LEU A 189 -12.52 21.38 0.23
CA LEU A 189 -11.41 20.52 -0.21
C LEU A 189 -10.94 19.57 0.90
N ALA A 190 -10.94 19.98 2.16
CA ALA A 190 -10.59 19.11 3.29
C ALA A 190 -11.50 17.87 3.38
N LYS A 191 -12.75 17.98 2.95
CA LYS A 191 -13.70 16.84 2.88
C LYS A 191 -13.34 15.86 1.76
N LEU A 192 -12.68 16.31 0.69
CA LEU A 192 -12.19 15.47 -0.41
C LEU A 192 -10.85 14.79 -0.08
N PHE A 193 -10.05 15.39 0.80
CA PHE A 193 -8.74 14.90 1.22
C PHE A 193 -8.71 14.63 2.74
N PRO A 194 -9.44 13.61 3.23
CA PRO A 194 -9.52 13.34 4.66
C PRO A 194 -8.14 12.96 5.21
N LYS A 195 -7.80 13.50 6.38
CA LYS A 195 -6.47 13.39 7.01
C LYS A 195 -6.03 11.94 7.19
N GLU A 196 -6.98 11.05 7.43
CA GLU A 196 -6.75 9.61 7.65
C GLU A 196 -6.26 8.88 6.39
N THR A 197 -6.54 9.43 5.21
CA THR A 197 -6.15 8.86 3.91
C THR A 197 -4.96 9.58 3.27
N MET A 198 -4.60 10.75 3.80
CA MET A 198 -3.45 11.50 3.33
C MET A 198 -2.16 10.83 3.79
N PRO A 199 -1.08 10.89 2.99
CA PRO A 199 0.21 10.35 3.39
C PRO A 199 0.65 10.98 4.71
N ALA A 200 1.13 10.15 5.63
CA ALA A 200 1.74 10.65 6.86
C ALA A 200 2.90 11.58 6.50
N LYS A 201 3.01 12.70 7.21
CA LYS A 201 4.16 13.59 7.07
C LYS A 201 5.43 12.79 7.33
N THR A 202 6.42 12.92 6.45
CA THR A 202 7.76 12.38 6.69
C THR A 202 8.54 13.43 7.44
N THR A 203 8.46 13.38 8.77
CA THR A 203 9.12 14.36 9.61
C THR A 203 10.55 13.95 9.96
N THR A 204 11.44 14.93 9.93
CA THR A 204 12.79 14.88 10.48
C THR A 204 12.84 15.81 11.68
N ARG A 205 13.65 15.51 12.70
CA ARG A 205 13.89 16.43 13.81
C ARG A 205 15.05 17.37 13.48
N CYS A 206 14.85 18.67 13.68
CA CYS A 206 15.88 19.68 13.46
C CYS A 206 16.92 19.62 14.58
N GLY A 207 18.21 19.50 14.23
CA GLY A 207 19.32 19.52 15.19
C GLY A 207 19.40 20.81 15.98
N ARG A 208 19.00 21.93 15.36
CA ARG A 208 19.09 23.28 15.92
C ARG A 208 17.90 23.66 16.81
N CYS A 209 16.70 23.81 16.23
CA CYS A 209 15.52 24.23 16.98
C CYS A 209 14.75 23.08 17.66
N LYS A 210 15.20 21.83 17.48
CA LYS A 210 14.62 20.60 18.05
C LYS A 210 13.16 20.31 17.67
N LYS A 211 12.57 21.09 16.74
CA LYS A 211 11.24 20.88 16.17
C LYS A 211 11.27 19.83 15.06
N GLU A 212 10.16 19.11 14.91
CA GLU A 212 9.92 18.23 13.77
C GLU A 212 9.49 19.05 12.56
N TYR A 213 9.97 18.67 11.37
CA TYR A 213 9.67 19.35 10.13
C TYR A 213 9.64 18.36 8.95
N ASP A 214 8.83 18.65 7.94
CA ASP A 214 8.76 17.85 6.71
C ASP A 214 9.40 18.64 5.56
N HIS A 215 10.45 18.09 4.96
CA HIS A 215 11.18 18.73 3.86
C HIS A 215 10.30 19.02 2.64
N ASN A 216 9.21 18.28 2.46
CA ASN A 216 8.31 18.43 1.32
C ASN A 216 7.25 19.50 1.53
N ILE A 217 7.12 20.06 2.74
CA ILE A 217 6.12 21.05 3.09
C ILE A 217 6.81 22.42 3.19
N PRO A 218 6.56 23.37 2.26
CA PRO A 218 7.23 24.67 2.26
C PRO A 218 7.08 25.46 3.57
N SER A 219 5.94 25.35 4.26
CA SER A 219 5.73 26.02 5.55
C SER A 219 6.62 25.49 6.67
N ASP A 220 7.11 24.25 6.55
CA ASP A 220 7.90 23.56 7.56
C ASP A 220 9.40 23.67 7.24
N GLN A 221 9.81 24.40 6.19
CA GLN A 221 11.23 24.45 5.77
C GLN A 221 12.09 25.47 6.53
N ILE A 222 11.47 26.39 7.28
CA ILE A 222 12.18 27.48 7.97
C ILE A 222 12.32 27.20 9.47
N CYS A 223 13.57 27.02 9.90
CA CYS A 223 13.99 26.96 11.28
C CYS A 223 14.04 28.36 11.90
N ARG A 224 13.10 28.65 12.80
CA ARG A 224 13.03 29.90 13.56
C ARG A 224 13.34 29.68 15.04
N ILE A 225 14.27 30.48 15.57
CA ILE A 225 14.60 30.53 17.00
C ILE A 225 14.26 31.92 17.52
N GLN A 226 13.42 31.95 18.55
CA GLN A 226 13.03 33.19 19.24
C GLN A 226 14.23 33.79 19.98
N HIS A 227 14.20 35.11 20.21
CA HIS A 227 15.16 35.75 21.10
C HIS A 227 15.03 35.20 22.52
N PRO A 228 16.10 34.65 23.13
CA PRO A 228 16.06 34.11 24.49
C PRO A 228 15.73 35.24 25.47
N CYS A 229 14.64 35.10 26.24
CA CYS A 229 14.16 36.17 27.11
C CYS A 229 15.22 36.64 28.12
N GLU A 230 16.07 35.73 28.60
CA GLU A 230 17.18 36.04 29.52
C GLU A 230 18.34 36.84 28.89
N LYS A 231 18.45 36.88 27.56
CA LYS A 231 19.49 37.62 26.83
C LYS A 231 18.94 38.87 26.13
N VAL A 232 17.66 39.19 26.34
CA VAL A 232 16.99 40.36 25.77
C VAL A 232 16.92 41.47 26.81
N GLU A 233 17.33 42.66 26.41
CA GLU A 233 17.23 43.87 27.22
C GLU A 233 16.48 44.97 26.49
N THR A 234 15.68 45.72 27.22
CA THR A 234 15.00 46.88 26.67
C THR A 234 15.91 48.10 26.79
N GLU A 235 16.31 48.64 25.64
CA GLU A 235 17.06 49.88 25.54
C GLU A 235 16.13 51.08 25.39
N TRP A 236 16.61 52.25 25.78
CA TRP A 236 15.85 53.51 25.72
C TRP A 236 16.69 54.58 25.05
N ASN A 237 16.12 55.29 24.07
CA ASN A 237 16.63 56.61 23.75
C ASN A 237 16.01 57.63 24.70
N GLY A 238 16.75 58.71 25.01
CA GLY A 238 16.28 59.80 25.89
C GLY A 238 14.97 60.48 25.46
N SER A 239 14.36 60.06 24.34
CA SER A 239 13.06 60.50 23.84
C SER A 239 11.88 59.55 24.17
N LYS A 240 12.00 58.69 25.19
CA LYS A 240 10.97 57.72 25.62
C LYS A 240 10.58 56.67 24.56
N LYS A 241 11.46 56.40 23.60
CA LYS A 241 11.30 55.25 22.70
C LYS A 241 12.16 54.13 23.24
N SER A 242 11.60 52.94 23.27
CA SER A 242 12.30 51.73 23.65
C SER A 242 12.31 50.72 22.51
N TRP A 243 13.34 49.89 22.49
CA TRP A 243 13.46 48.72 21.63
C TRP A 243 14.07 47.59 22.43
N ASP A 244 13.91 46.37 21.94
CA ASP A 244 14.56 45.22 22.55
C ASP A 244 15.86 44.95 21.80
N HIS A 245 16.92 44.70 22.55
CA HIS A 245 18.22 44.33 22.05
C HIS A 245 18.55 42.93 22.57
N CYS A 246 18.86 42.01 21.66
CA CYS A 246 19.22 40.65 22.00
C CYS A 246 20.74 40.52 22.03
N ARG A 247 21.32 40.49 23.23
CA ARG A 247 22.78 40.36 23.44
C ARG A 247 23.38 39.12 22.79
N ASN A 248 22.55 38.11 22.56
CA ASN A 248 22.97 36.87 21.93
C ASN A 248 23.30 37.02 20.43
N CYS A 249 22.45 37.73 19.68
CA CYS A 249 22.62 37.87 18.23
C CYS A 249 23.00 39.30 17.82
N ASP A 250 23.17 40.18 18.81
CA ASP A 250 23.45 41.61 18.65
C ASP A 250 22.37 42.39 17.87
N LYS A 251 21.18 41.79 17.69
CA LYS A 251 20.08 42.38 16.91
C LYS A 251 19.18 43.26 17.76
N THR A 252 18.75 44.38 17.18
CA THR A 252 17.66 45.21 17.70
C THR A 252 16.33 44.87 17.02
N PHE A 253 15.30 44.65 17.82
CA PHE A 253 13.95 44.26 17.38
C PHE A 253 12.88 44.93 18.26
N ASN A 254 11.60 44.72 17.94
CA ASN A 254 10.49 45.35 18.66
C ASN A 254 10.61 46.89 18.75
N LEU A 255 11.16 47.55 17.72
CA LEU A 255 11.29 49.02 17.63
C LEU A 255 9.95 49.77 17.69
N ASN A 256 8.84 49.04 17.56
CA ASN A 256 7.48 49.53 17.73
C ASN A 256 7.06 49.67 19.20
N GLY A 257 7.78 49.04 20.13
CA GLY A 257 7.70 49.17 21.58
C GLY A 257 6.35 48.84 22.23
N PHE A 258 6.39 48.06 23.32
CA PHE A 258 5.28 47.88 24.27
C PHE A 258 4.86 49.19 24.97
N HIS A 259 5.67 50.26 24.85
CA HIS A 259 5.50 51.58 25.51
C HIS A 259 5.79 52.80 24.61
N SER A 260 5.89 52.63 23.28
CA SER A 260 6.23 53.75 22.38
C SER A 260 4.98 54.53 21.93
N TRP A 261 4.99 55.85 22.10
CA TRP A 261 3.96 56.76 21.57
C TRP A 261 4.29 57.23 20.13
N GLY A 262 5.26 56.60 19.46
CA GLY A 262 5.77 57.05 18.17
C GLY A 262 6.16 55.89 17.27
N LYS A 263 5.34 55.65 16.24
CA LYS A 263 5.55 54.60 15.22
C LYS A 263 6.81 54.90 14.40
N ARG A 264 7.89 54.15 14.61
CA ARG A 264 8.82 53.84 13.51
C ARG A 264 8.14 52.75 12.67
N GLY A 265 8.25 52.82 11.35
CA GLY A 265 7.49 51.93 10.47
C GLY A 265 8.02 50.50 10.49
N ARG A 266 7.23 49.54 9.98
CA ARG A 266 7.60 48.11 9.77
C ARG A 266 8.80 47.89 8.83
N ASN A 267 9.32 48.97 8.23
CA ASN A 267 10.45 49.00 7.32
C ASN A 267 11.56 49.93 7.86
N ASP A 268 11.66 50.06 9.19
CA ASP A 268 12.79 50.77 9.78
C ASP A 268 14.07 49.97 9.43
N PRO A 269 15.06 50.57 8.76
CA PRO A 269 16.27 49.87 8.35
C PRO A 269 17.11 49.35 9.52
N PHE A 270 16.75 49.70 10.76
CA PHE A 270 17.36 49.20 11.99
C PHE A 270 16.54 48.07 12.68
N ASP A 271 15.39 47.66 12.14
CA ASP A 271 14.63 46.50 12.63
C ASP A 271 15.19 45.21 12.01
N GLU A 272 15.99 44.49 12.78
CA GLU A 272 16.76 43.34 12.29
C GLU A 272 16.01 42.00 12.40
N GLY A 273 14.70 42.06 12.72
CA GLY A 273 13.74 40.96 12.64
C GLY A 273 13.31 40.37 13.99
N GLU A 274 12.18 39.65 13.99
CA GLU A 274 11.55 39.08 15.19
C GLU A 274 12.24 37.83 15.75
N TYR A 275 13.23 37.29 15.04
CA TYR A 275 13.88 36.03 15.38
C TYR A 275 15.38 36.22 15.56
N CYS A 276 15.88 35.61 16.62
CA CYS A 276 17.30 35.50 16.88
C CYS A 276 18.03 34.81 15.73
N TYR A 277 17.37 33.80 15.16
CA TYR A 277 17.85 33.05 14.00
C TYR A 277 16.69 32.62 13.10
N GLU A 278 16.86 32.79 11.79
CA GLU A 278 15.94 32.33 10.75
C GLU A 278 16.74 31.79 9.56
N ASP A 279 16.64 30.49 9.30
CA ASP A 279 17.28 29.81 8.16
C ASP A 279 16.60 28.46 7.90
N GLN A 280 17.14 27.63 7.01
CA GLN A 280 16.65 26.27 6.77
C GLN A 280 16.90 25.35 7.98
N HIS A 281 16.02 24.37 8.15
CA HIS A 281 16.23 23.30 9.13
C HIS A 281 17.40 22.39 8.74
N VAL A 282 18.20 22.03 9.75
CA VAL A 282 19.30 21.05 9.64
C VAL A 282 18.89 19.74 10.32
N PRO A 283 19.06 18.57 9.68
CA PRO A 283 18.75 17.29 10.30
C PRO A 283 19.55 17.07 11.59
N GLU A 284 18.93 16.51 12.63
CA GLU A 284 19.63 16.21 13.90
C GLU A 284 20.73 15.16 13.74
N VAL A 285 20.57 14.23 12.79
CA VAL A 285 21.58 13.23 12.48
C VAL A 285 22.78 13.91 11.83
N GLY A 286 23.92 13.92 12.54
CA GLY A 286 25.15 14.56 12.09
C GLY A 286 25.23 16.06 12.37
N TYR A 287 24.25 16.62 13.09
CA TYR A 287 24.34 17.99 13.58
C TYR A 287 25.24 18.06 14.82
N ASP A 288 26.30 18.84 14.72
CA ASP A 288 27.22 19.11 15.80
C ASP A 288 27.00 20.53 16.35
N ALA A 289 26.34 20.61 17.50
CA ALA A 289 26.08 21.88 18.15
C ALA A 289 27.38 22.57 18.61
N GLU A 290 28.43 21.80 18.91
CA GLU A 290 29.72 22.33 19.36
C GLU A 290 30.50 22.97 18.21
N ASN A 291 30.13 22.72 16.96
CA ASN A 291 30.74 23.30 15.75
C ASN A 291 29.76 24.15 14.93
N ASP A 292 28.55 24.41 15.44
CA ASP A 292 27.64 25.36 14.82
C ASP A 292 28.01 26.77 15.29
N PRO A 293 28.66 27.61 14.46
CA PRO A 293 29.09 28.96 14.85
C PRO A 293 27.90 29.84 15.25
N THR A 294 26.69 29.50 14.79
CA THR A 294 25.46 30.18 15.16
C THR A 294 24.91 29.76 16.53
N ILE A 295 25.30 28.59 17.07
CA ILE A 295 25.05 28.20 18.46
C ILE A 295 26.22 28.54 19.39
N GLN A 296 27.46 28.54 18.93
CA GLN A 296 28.59 28.97 19.76
C GLN A 296 28.44 30.42 20.26
N MET A 297 27.78 31.29 19.48
CA MET A 297 27.39 32.63 19.93
C MET A 297 26.37 32.62 21.10
N LEU A 298 25.59 31.55 21.30
CA LEU A 298 24.63 31.35 22.40
C LEU A 298 25.28 30.97 23.73
N ASP A 299 26.43 30.31 23.73
CA ASP A 299 27.04 29.75 24.94
C ASP A 299 28.21 30.57 25.51
N GLU A 300 28.89 31.40 24.71
CA GLU A 300 30.15 32.04 25.13
C GLU A 300 30.03 33.42 25.82
N SER A 301 28.83 33.89 26.17
CA SER A 301 28.63 35.25 26.75
C SER A 301 28.39 35.32 28.26
N ASP A 302 28.61 34.24 29.01
CA ASP A 302 28.62 34.28 30.48
C ASP A 302 30.07 34.35 31.03
N TYR A 303 30.75 35.47 30.78
CA TYR A 303 31.86 36.00 31.59
C TYR A 303 31.90 37.52 31.56
#